data_AF-A0A385JM36-F1
#
_entry.id   AF-A0A385JM36-F1
#
_cell.length_a   1.000
_cell.length_b   1.000
_cell.length_c   1.000
_cell.angle_alpha   90.00
_cell.angle_beta   90.00
_cell.angle_gamma   90.00
#
_symmetry.space_group_name_H-M   'P 1'
#
loop_
_entity.id
_entity.type
_entity.pdbx_description
1 polymer ?
#
loop_
_entity_poly.entity_id
_entity_poly.type
_entity_poly.pdbx_seq_one_letter_code
_entity_poly.pdbx_strand_id
1 'polypeptide(L)'
;MNFFYIPIIYTFKTRLKNLVSLFSWFIICPLLLFILLITKEQGSITLSIIICYILSFIHTYNLYEIGYIINDTETIKKESNPTLRLSDSKLSFYYKKRLSIYLERIILSLFISIILIYYYNTPLIAISYSWLLIPFYLIYNNIRNIYNLPIHFILVVLRYTSPLILTINLNPEDFFYIILVFPLVNLIERASEKRFNINFLIKRRNKIRNLRIFYYFIILLIFITLDILNYNIPSYIIIASFYMLLYRILSPIIINKTK
;
A
#
# COMPACT_ATOMS: atom_id res chain seq x y z
N MET A 1 -24.13 1.75 -3.23
CA MET A 1 -23.63 2.48 -4.41
C MET A 1 -22.68 3.61 -4.04
N ASN A 2 -22.89 4.30 -2.92
CA ASN A 2 -22.07 5.45 -2.49
C ASN A 2 -20.58 5.14 -2.23
N PHE A 3 -20.20 3.87 -2.06
CA PHE A 3 -18.82 3.47 -1.80
C PHE A 3 -17.83 3.81 -2.94
N PHE A 4 -18.31 4.11 -4.16
CA PHE A 4 -17.45 4.62 -5.24
C PHE A 4 -16.88 6.01 -4.93
N TYR A 5 -17.55 6.79 -4.09
CA TYR A 5 -17.19 8.18 -3.80
C TYR A 5 -16.33 8.32 -2.54
N ILE A 6 -16.45 7.39 -1.60
CA ILE A 6 -15.81 7.51 -0.29
C ILE A 6 -14.45 6.80 -0.30
N PRO A 7 -13.35 7.50 0.03
CA PRO A 7 -12.02 6.89 0.20
C PRO A 7 -12.04 5.71 1.16
N ILE A 8 -11.19 4.72 0.88
CA ILE A 8 -10.94 3.53 1.70
C ILE A 8 -12.13 2.54 1.71
N ILE A 9 -13.37 3.03 1.71
CA ILE A 9 -14.58 2.19 1.67
C ILE A 9 -14.62 1.36 0.38
N TYR A 10 -14.11 1.89 -0.75
CA TYR A 10 -14.02 1.11 -1.98
C TYR A 10 -13.12 -0.11 -1.82
N THR A 11 -11.94 0.07 -1.24
CA THR A 11 -11.01 -1.02 -0.91
C THR A 11 -11.67 -2.02 0.04
N PHE A 12 -12.36 -1.54 1.07
CA PHE A 12 -13.08 -2.42 2.01
C PHE A 12 -14.13 -3.28 1.31
N LYS A 13 -14.96 -2.69 0.46
CA LYS A 13 -16.05 -3.42 -0.20
C LYS A 13 -15.59 -4.35 -1.33
N THR A 14 -14.46 -4.07 -1.98
CA THR A 14 -14.02 -4.84 -3.17
C THR A 14 -12.86 -5.79 -2.89
N ARG A 15 -12.00 -5.49 -1.92
CA ARG A 15 -10.78 -6.25 -1.61
C ARG A 15 -10.83 -6.95 -0.26
N LEU A 16 -11.36 -6.31 0.78
CA LEU A 16 -11.36 -6.83 2.14
C LEU A 16 -12.69 -7.49 2.49
N LYS A 17 -12.95 -8.65 1.88
CA LYS A 17 -14.27 -9.33 1.92
C LYS A 17 -14.68 -9.81 3.32
N ASN A 18 -13.74 -9.98 4.26
CA ASN A 18 -14.01 -10.47 5.61
C ASN A 18 -13.20 -9.72 6.67
N LEU A 19 -13.63 -9.84 7.94
CA LEU A 19 -13.00 -9.16 9.08
C LEU A 19 -11.51 -9.52 9.23
N VAL A 20 -11.13 -10.77 8.94
CA VAL A 20 -9.73 -11.21 8.98
C VAL A 20 -8.88 -10.44 7.97
N SER A 21 -9.36 -10.27 6.74
CA SER A 21 -8.67 -9.51 5.71
C SER A 21 -8.59 -8.02 6.04
N LEU A 22 -9.63 -7.47 6.67
CA LEU A 22 -9.64 -6.09 7.17
C LEU A 22 -8.58 -5.88 8.26
N PHE A 23 -8.56 -6.75 9.27
CA PHE A 23 -7.60 -6.69 10.37
C PHE A 23 -6.17 -6.87 9.88
N SER A 24 -5.94 -7.84 9.00
CA SER A 24 -4.65 -8.06 8.34
C SER A 24 -4.17 -6.82 7.58
N TRP A 25 -5.05 -6.22 6.77
CA TRP A 25 -4.72 -4.99 6.04
C TRP A 25 -4.41 -3.83 6.99
N PHE A 26 -5.20 -3.64 8.05
CA PHE A 26 -4.98 -2.59 9.04
C PHE A 26 -3.61 -2.70 9.70
N ILE A 27 -3.23 -3.90 10.16
CA ILE A 27 -1.95 -4.16 10.79
C ILE A 27 -0.77 -3.93 9.83
N ILE A 28 -0.90 -4.44 8.60
CA ILE A 28 0.19 -4.45 7.62
C ILE A 28 0.43 -3.06 7.01
N CYS A 29 -0.62 -2.24 6.89
CA CYS A 29 -0.54 -0.98 6.16
C CYS A 29 -0.74 0.23 7.10
N PRO A 30 -1.95 0.65 7.49
CA PRO A 30 -2.12 1.82 8.37
C PRO A 30 -1.29 1.75 9.66
N LEU A 31 -1.29 0.62 10.36
CA LEU A 31 -0.62 0.51 11.65
C LEU A 31 0.90 0.44 11.51
N LEU A 32 1.42 -0.31 10.54
CA LEU A 32 2.86 -0.36 10.24
C LEU A 32 3.41 1.05 9.93
N LEU A 33 2.73 1.79 9.06
CA LEU A 33 3.14 3.15 8.69
C LEU A 33 3.05 4.10 9.89
N PHE A 34 2.04 3.95 10.74
CA PHE A 34 1.93 4.73 11.96
C PHE A 34 3.05 4.41 12.98
N ILE A 35 3.45 3.14 13.11
CA ILE A 35 4.59 2.73 13.94
C ILE A 35 5.88 3.37 13.41
N LEU A 36 6.12 3.31 12.09
CA LEU A 36 7.27 3.96 11.46
C LEU A 36 7.30 5.47 11.74
N LEU A 37 6.14 6.13 11.65
CA LEU A 37 6.00 7.55 11.98
C LEU A 37 6.36 7.85 13.44
N ILE A 38 5.72 7.18 14.41
CA ILE A 38 5.95 7.42 15.84
C ILE A 38 7.41 7.18 16.21
N THR A 39 7.99 6.09 15.73
CA THR A 39 9.35 5.69 16.10
C THR A 39 10.41 6.58 15.45
N LYS A 40 10.16 7.09 14.23
CA LYS A 40 11.04 8.08 13.58
C LYS A 40 11.00 9.43 14.29
N GLU A 41 9.82 9.87 14.74
CA GLU A 41 9.65 11.08 15.57
C GLU A 41 10.04 10.86 17.05
N GLN A 42 10.64 9.71 17.39
CA GLN A 42 11.09 9.36 18.74
C GLN A 42 9.98 9.48 19.80
N GLY A 43 8.72 9.25 19.42
CA GLY A 43 7.57 9.37 20.31
C GLY A 43 7.02 10.79 20.50
N SER A 44 7.63 11.81 19.89
CA SER A 44 7.22 13.22 19.98
C SER A 44 6.00 13.54 19.09
N ILE A 45 4.93 12.77 19.26
CA ILE A 45 3.76 12.82 18.39
C ILE A 45 2.71 13.77 18.97
N THR A 46 2.44 14.84 18.23
CA THR A 46 1.36 15.78 18.53
C THR A 46 0.06 15.35 17.86
N LEU A 47 -1.07 15.88 18.33
CA LEU A 47 -2.36 15.68 17.68
C LEU A 47 -2.36 16.16 16.22
N SER A 48 -1.63 17.26 15.92
CA SER A 48 -1.50 17.77 14.55
C SER A 48 -0.80 16.78 13.62
N ILE A 49 0.25 16.09 14.07
CA ILE A 49 0.93 15.04 13.28
C ILE A 49 -0.01 13.86 13.02
N ILE A 50 -0.80 13.44 14.02
CA ILE A 50 -1.78 12.35 13.84
C ILE A 50 -2.84 12.73 12.80
N ILE A 51 -3.39 13.95 12.85
CA ILE A 51 -4.37 14.42 11.87
C ILE A 51 -3.73 14.51 10.48
N CYS A 52 -2.50 15.03 10.38
CA CYS A 52 -1.75 15.09 9.13
C CYS A 52 -1.56 13.69 8.52
N TYR A 53 -1.21 12.71 9.34
CA TYR A 53 -1.07 11.31 8.91
C TYR A 53 -2.39 10.73 8.39
N ILE A 54 -3.49 10.94 9.11
CA ILE A 54 -4.82 10.45 8.69
C ILE A 54 -5.23 11.09 7.35
N LEU A 55 -5.04 12.40 7.19
CA LEU A 55 -5.31 13.11 5.94
C LEU A 55 -4.44 12.60 4.81
N SER A 56 -3.13 12.43 5.05
CA SER A 56 -2.16 11.89 4.10
C SER A 56 -2.50 10.46 3.65
N PHE A 57 -2.96 9.62 4.59
CA PHE A 57 -3.40 8.26 4.30
C PHE A 57 -4.69 8.25 3.47
N ILE A 58 -5.68 9.07 3.84
CA ILE A 58 -6.94 9.23 3.08
C ILE A 58 -6.64 9.72 1.66
N HIS A 59 -5.79 10.75 1.51
CA HIS A 59 -5.36 11.29 0.22
C HIS A 59 -4.71 10.22 -0.66
N THR A 60 -3.74 9.50 -0.11
CA THR A 60 -3.05 8.41 -0.81
C THR A 60 -4.03 7.33 -1.27
N TYR A 61 -4.92 6.85 -0.39
CA TYR A 61 -5.89 5.83 -0.75
C TYR A 61 -6.95 6.34 -1.72
N ASN A 62 -7.33 7.61 -1.64
CA ASN A 62 -8.27 8.23 -2.58
C ASN A 62 -7.70 8.21 -4.01
N LEU A 63 -6.45 8.61 -4.19
CA LEU A 63 -5.75 8.55 -5.47
C LEU A 63 -5.56 7.12 -5.96
N TYR A 64 -5.14 6.22 -5.07
CA TYR A 64 -4.91 4.82 -5.40
C TYR A 64 -6.20 4.08 -5.82
N GLU A 65 -7.33 4.41 -5.19
CA GLU A 65 -8.63 3.81 -5.49
C GLU A 65 -9.20 4.21 -6.84
N ILE A 66 -8.82 5.36 -7.41
CA ILE A 66 -9.16 5.70 -8.81
C ILE A 66 -8.66 4.59 -9.74
N GLY A 67 -7.42 4.15 -9.53
CA GLY A 67 -6.82 3.04 -10.26
C GLY A 67 -7.55 1.72 -10.08
N TYR A 68 -7.99 1.42 -8.84
CA TYR A 68 -8.82 0.24 -8.54
C TYR A 68 -10.18 0.30 -9.25
N ILE A 69 -10.85 1.45 -9.24
CA ILE A 69 -12.14 1.64 -9.90
C ILE A 69 -11.99 1.37 -11.40
N ILE A 70 -10.98 1.97 -12.05
CA ILE A 70 -10.69 1.73 -13.47
C ILE A 70 -10.37 0.25 -13.73
N ASN A 71 -9.60 -0.38 -12.84
CA ASN A 71 -9.26 -1.79 -12.97
C ASN A 71 -10.50 -2.69 -12.91
N ASP A 72 -11.43 -2.38 -12.02
CA ASP A 72 -12.59 -3.24 -11.73
C ASP A 72 -13.81 -2.93 -12.61
N THR A 73 -13.73 -1.94 -13.51
CA THR A 73 -14.85 -1.48 -14.35
C THR A 73 -14.54 -1.38 -15.85
N GLU A 74 -13.41 -0.77 -16.23
CA GLU A 74 -13.04 -0.55 -17.63
C GLU A 74 -12.02 -1.56 -18.11
N THR A 75 -11.06 -1.88 -17.24
CA THR A 75 -9.96 -2.79 -17.57
C THR A 75 -10.44 -4.22 -17.80
N ILE A 76 -11.39 -4.70 -16.98
CA ILE A 76 -11.96 -6.04 -17.12
C ILE A 76 -12.54 -6.32 -18.50
N LYS A 77 -12.97 -5.29 -19.24
CA LYS A 77 -13.51 -5.43 -20.61
C LYS A 77 -12.44 -5.85 -21.63
N LYS A 78 -11.17 -5.62 -21.31
CA LYS A 78 -10.01 -5.95 -22.16
C LYS A 78 -9.39 -7.30 -21.80
N GLU A 79 -9.86 -7.95 -20.74
CA GLU A 79 -9.28 -9.20 -20.24
C GLU A 79 -10.06 -10.42 -20.77
N SER A 80 -9.35 -11.49 -21.11
CA SER A 80 -9.98 -12.75 -21.53
C SER A 80 -10.66 -13.48 -20.36
N ASN A 81 -10.08 -13.38 -19.15
CA ASN A 81 -10.59 -13.98 -17.93
C ASN A 81 -10.55 -12.97 -16.76
N PRO A 82 -11.46 -12.00 -16.72
CA PRO A 82 -11.43 -10.92 -15.74
C PRO A 82 -11.75 -11.40 -14.33
N THR A 83 -11.10 -10.79 -13.33
CA THR A 83 -11.50 -10.96 -11.92
C THR A 83 -12.66 -10.02 -11.60
N LEU A 84 -13.89 -10.55 -11.61
CA LEU A 84 -15.09 -9.78 -11.27
C LEU A 84 -15.18 -9.51 -9.77
N ARG A 85 -15.17 -8.23 -9.40
CA ARG A 85 -15.32 -7.75 -8.00
C ARG A 85 -16.62 -6.99 -7.75
N LEU A 86 -17.30 -6.60 -8.81
CA LEU A 86 -18.54 -5.83 -8.80
C LEU A 86 -19.65 -6.67 -9.42
N SER A 87 -20.87 -6.50 -8.90
CA SER A 87 -22.10 -7.02 -9.53
C SER A 87 -22.52 -6.14 -10.69
N ASP A 88 -23.35 -6.66 -11.59
CA ASP A 88 -23.84 -5.93 -12.76
C ASP A 88 -24.56 -4.63 -12.37
N SER A 89 -25.36 -4.65 -11.30
CA SER A 89 -26.01 -3.45 -10.76
C SER A 89 -25.02 -2.35 -10.35
N LYS A 90 -23.84 -2.71 -9.84
CA LYS A 90 -22.77 -1.76 -9.48
C LYS A 90 -22.03 -1.26 -10.71
N LEU A 91 -21.84 -2.10 -11.73
CA LEU A 91 -21.26 -1.69 -13.01
C LEU A 91 -22.18 -0.72 -13.74
N SER A 92 -23.48 -1.01 -13.82
CA SER A 92 -24.48 -0.11 -14.39
C SER A 92 -24.53 1.24 -13.68
N PHE A 93 -24.45 1.25 -12.34
CA PHE A 93 -24.33 2.48 -11.57
C PHE A 93 -23.08 3.28 -11.96
N TYR A 94 -21.93 2.61 -12.01
CA TYR A 94 -20.67 3.23 -12.39
C TYR A 94 -20.76 3.84 -13.80
N TYR A 95 -21.28 3.13 -14.80
CA TYR A 95 -21.37 3.67 -16.16
C TYR A 95 -22.27 4.91 -16.25
N LYS A 96 -23.35 4.96 -15.46
CA LYS A 96 -24.23 6.15 -15.37
C LYS A 96 -23.58 7.34 -14.66
N LYS A 97 -22.65 7.11 -13.72
CA LYS A 97 -22.10 8.14 -12.81
C LYS A 97 -20.58 8.34 -12.93
N ARG A 98 -19.93 7.72 -13.90
CA ARG A 98 -18.47 7.66 -14.07
C ARG A 98 -17.78 9.00 -13.89
N LEU A 99 -18.27 10.03 -14.60
CA LEU A 99 -17.67 11.36 -14.56
C LEU A 99 -17.75 11.97 -13.15
N SER A 100 -18.91 11.88 -12.50
CA SER A 100 -19.10 12.38 -11.13
C SER A 100 -18.21 11.64 -10.14
N ILE A 101 -18.05 10.32 -10.27
CA ILE A 101 -17.14 9.53 -9.40
C ILE A 101 -15.71 10.07 -9.52
N TYR A 102 -15.18 10.24 -10.73
CA TYR A 102 -13.80 10.71 -10.88
C TYR A 102 -13.64 12.18 -10.49
N LEU A 103 -14.59 13.05 -10.81
CA LEU A 103 -14.54 14.46 -10.42
C LEU A 103 -14.51 14.62 -8.90
N GLU A 104 -15.39 13.94 -8.16
CA GLU A 104 -15.40 14.01 -6.70
C GLU A 104 -14.10 13.49 -6.09
N ARG A 105 -13.54 12.39 -6.63
CA ARG A 105 -12.26 11.85 -6.18
C ARG A 105 -11.13 12.86 -6.40
N ILE A 106 -11.07 13.49 -7.58
CA ILE A 106 -10.04 14.49 -7.90
C ILE A 106 -10.21 15.75 -7.06
N ILE A 107 -11.43 16.27 -6.91
CA ILE A 107 -11.73 17.44 -6.08
C ILE A 107 -11.34 17.18 -4.62
N LEU A 108 -11.68 16.01 -4.07
CA LEU A 108 -11.29 15.64 -2.71
C LEU A 108 -9.76 15.56 -2.54
N SER A 109 -9.04 14.96 -3.49
CA SER A 109 -7.57 14.92 -3.45
C SER A 109 -6.96 16.32 -3.55
N LEU A 110 -7.51 17.20 -4.38
CA LEU A 110 -7.04 18.59 -4.49
C LEU A 110 -7.29 19.35 -3.19
N PHE A 111 -8.48 19.21 -2.60
CA PHE A 111 -8.82 19.82 -1.32
C PHE A 111 -7.87 19.38 -0.20
N ILE A 112 -7.62 18.07 -0.08
CA ILE A 112 -6.66 17.57 0.92
C ILE A 112 -5.23 18.05 0.61
N SER A 113 -4.83 18.11 -0.67
CA SER A 113 -3.51 18.63 -1.07
C SER A 113 -3.33 20.09 -0.63
N ILE A 114 -4.36 20.93 -0.79
CA ILE A 114 -4.34 22.33 -0.34
C ILE A 114 -4.18 22.40 1.18
N ILE A 115 -4.92 21.59 1.94
CA ILE A 115 -4.78 21.53 3.41
C ILE A 115 -3.35 21.14 3.80
N LEU A 116 -2.79 20.10 3.19
CA LEU A 116 -1.43 19.61 3.47
C LEU A 116 -0.39 20.70 3.18
N ILE A 117 -0.50 21.41 2.04
CA ILE A 117 0.44 22.48 1.67
C ILE A 117 0.35 23.66 2.65
N TYR A 118 -0.84 24.21 2.88
CA TYR A 118 -0.98 25.49 3.59
C TYR A 118 -1.04 25.37 5.11
N TYR A 119 -1.59 24.27 5.63
CA TYR A 119 -1.73 24.09 7.08
C TYR A 119 -0.57 23.27 7.67
N TYR A 120 -0.07 22.27 6.94
CA TYR A 120 1.00 21.39 7.40
C TYR A 120 2.36 21.69 6.75
N ASN A 121 2.45 22.70 5.88
CA ASN A 121 3.67 23.08 5.15
C ASN A 121 4.28 21.92 4.35
N THR A 122 3.45 20.96 3.90
CA THR A 122 3.91 19.82 3.09
C THR A 122 4.45 20.34 1.75
N PRO A 123 5.68 19.98 1.36
CA PRO A 123 6.29 20.53 0.15
C PRO A 123 5.59 20.01 -1.12
N LEU A 124 5.51 20.86 -2.14
CA LEU A 124 4.83 20.52 -3.40
C LEU A 124 5.38 19.24 -4.05
N ILE A 125 6.68 18.97 -3.93
CA ILE A 125 7.30 17.75 -4.45
C ILE A 125 6.72 16.47 -3.81
N ALA A 126 6.40 16.49 -2.50
CA ALA A 126 5.78 15.37 -1.81
C ALA A 126 4.33 15.16 -2.27
N ILE A 127 3.61 16.26 -2.50
CA ILE A 127 2.27 16.24 -3.09
C ILE A 127 2.34 15.62 -4.48
N SER A 128 3.18 16.15 -5.38
CA SER A 128 3.38 15.62 -6.73
C SER A 128 3.74 14.13 -6.72
N TYR A 129 4.61 13.71 -5.80
CA TYR A 129 4.97 12.30 -5.62
C TYR A 129 3.75 11.42 -5.33
N SER A 130 2.84 11.82 -4.44
CA SER A 130 1.60 11.08 -4.19
C SER A 130 0.68 11.02 -5.41
N TRP A 131 0.60 12.10 -6.18
CA TRP A 131 -0.22 12.18 -7.40
C TRP A 131 0.28 11.26 -8.53
N LEU A 132 1.55 10.84 -8.52
CA LEU A 132 2.07 9.83 -9.45
C LEU A 132 1.33 8.49 -9.36
N LEU A 133 0.60 8.22 -8.27
CA LEU A 133 -0.26 7.04 -8.17
C LEU A 133 -1.22 6.94 -9.36
N ILE A 134 -1.82 8.04 -9.82
CA ILE A 134 -2.76 8.01 -10.95
C ILE A 134 -2.11 7.55 -12.25
N PRO A 135 -1.08 8.24 -12.80
CA PRO A 135 -0.48 7.85 -14.07
C PRO A 135 0.14 6.45 -14.01
N PHE A 136 0.82 6.06 -12.93
CA PHE A 136 1.36 4.70 -12.81
C PHE A 136 0.25 3.64 -12.79
N TYR A 137 -0.90 3.94 -12.18
CA TYR A 137 -2.02 3.01 -12.19
C TYR A 137 -2.67 2.92 -13.57
N LEU A 138 -2.74 4.03 -14.32
CA LEU A 138 -3.21 4.01 -15.71
C LEU A 138 -2.29 3.15 -16.61
N ILE A 139 -0.97 3.27 -16.46
CA ILE A 139 -0.02 2.42 -17.18
C ILE A 139 -0.19 0.96 -16.75
N TYR A 140 -0.24 0.69 -15.44
CA TYR A 140 -0.49 -0.65 -14.90
C TYR A 140 -1.76 -1.28 -15.47
N ASN A 141 -2.83 -0.50 -15.62
CA ASN A 141 -4.12 -0.96 -16.13
C ASN A 141 -4.13 -1.23 -17.65
N ASN A 142 -3.10 -0.84 -18.39
CA ASN A 142 -2.98 -1.15 -19.81
C ASN A 142 -2.00 -2.30 -20.10
N ILE A 143 -1.15 -2.68 -19.15
CA ILE A 143 -0.14 -3.73 -19.35
C ILE A 143 -0.58 -5.05 -18.69
N ARG A 144 -0.65 -6.13 -19.50
CA ARG A 144 -1.12 -7.47 -19.07
C ARG A 144 -0.05 -8.56 -19.09
N ASN A 145 1.19 -8.20 -19.40
CA ASN A 145 2.32 -9.13 -19.45
C ASN A 145 3.27 -8.93 -18.24
N ILE A 146 4.48 -9.51 -18.30
CA ILE A 146 5.48 -9.45 -17.23
C ILE A 146 5.88 -8.02 -16.83
N TYR A 147 5.81 -7.05 -17.74
CA TYR A 147 6.13 -5.64 -17.46
C TYR A 147 5.14 -4.99 -16.47
N ASN A 148 4.02 -5.64 -16.18
CA ASN A 148 3.13 -5.23 -15.10
C ASN A 148 3.80 -5.36 -13.70
N LEU A 149 4.78 -6.26 -13.51
CA LEU A 149 5.50 -6.44 -12.24
C LEU A 149 6.28 -5.20 -11.77
N PRO A 150 7.21 -4.63 -12.56
CA PRO A 150 7.93 -3.43 -12.13
C PRO A 150 6.99 -2.23 -11.87
N ILE A 151 5.92 -2.08 -12.66
CA ILE A 151 4.94 -1.02 -12.43
C ILE A 151 4.17 -1.25 -11.13
N HIS A 152 3.76 -2.50 -10.87
CA HIS A 152 3.15 -2.86 -9.59
C HIS A 152 4.07 -2.54 -8.42
N PHE A 153 5.36 -2.85 -8.54
CA PHE A 153 6.34 -2.52 -7.52
C PHE A 153 6.36 -1.01 -7.25
N ILE A 154 6.45 -0.17 -8.30
CA ILE A 154 6.39 1.29 -8.16
C ILE A 154 5.09 1.72 -7.46
N LEU A 155 3.94 1.18 -7.84
CA LEU A 155 2.66 1.48 -7.17
C LEU A 155 2.65 1.12 -5.69
N VAL A 156 3.28 0.00 -5.31
CA VAL A 156 3.40 -0.40 -3.91
C VAL A 156 4.35 0.53 -3.16
N VAL A 157 5.48 0.93 -3.77
CA VAL A 157 6.40 1.92 -3.19
C VAL A 157 5.67 3.22 -2.95
N LEU A 158 5.01 3.79 -3.97
CA LEU A 158 4.21 5.02 -3.85
C LEU A 158 3.18 4.88 -2.73
N ARG A 159 2.35 3.83 -2.74
CA ARG A 159 1.29 3.66 -1.73
C ARG A 159 1.81 3.61 -0.29
N TYR A 160 2.97 3.00 -0.04
CA TYR A 160 3.52 2.86 1.32
C TYR A 160 4.37 4.07 1.76
N THR A 161 4.96 4.81 0.82
CA THR A 161 5.81 5.96 1.15
C THR A 161 5.06 7.28 1.09
N SER A 162 4.01 7.42 0.26
CA SER A 162 3.22 8.65 0.15
C SER A 162 2.62 9.12 1.48
N PRO A 163 1.98 8.28 2.32
CA PRO A 163 1.43 8.75 3.59
C PRO A 163 2.51 9.31 4.53
N LEU A 164 3.72 8.72 4.48
CA LEU A 164 4.84 9.14 5.31
C LEU A 164 5.45 10.44 4.80
N ILE A 165 5.82 10.56 3.53
CA ILE A 165 6.45 11.77 2.98
C ILE A 165 5.53 13.00 3.03
N LEU A 166 4.21 12.79 3.01
CA LEU A 166 3.24 13.88 3.17
C LEU A 166 3.13 14.37 4.62
N THR A 167 3.47 13.52 5.58
CA THR A 167 3.37 13.81 7.02
C THR A 167 4.68 14.31 7.60
N ILE A 168 5.79 13.68 7.19
CA ILE A 168 7.15 13.94 7.70
C ILE A 168 8.14 13.89 6.54
N ASN A 169 9.31 14.50 6.73
CA ASN A 169 10.38 14.40 5.75
C ASN A 169 11.03 13.00 5.79
N LEU A 170 11.16 12.40 4.62
CA LEU A 170 11.91 11.17 4.42
C LEU A 170 13.21 11.48 3.69
N ASN A 171 14.32 10.98 4.22
CA ASN A 171 15.62 11.01 3.56
C ASN A 171 15.66 9.92 2.47
N PRO A 172 16.54 10.03 1.45
CA PRO A 172 16.68 8.99 0.43
C PRO A 172 16.93 7.58 0.99
N GLU A 173 17.67 7.48 2.10
CA GLU A 173 17.92 6.21 2.79
C GLU A 173 16.65 5.58 3.38
N ASP A 174 15.68 6.40 3.82
CA ASP A 174 14.40 5.90 4.33
C ASP A 174 13.63 5.14 3.26
N PHE A 175 13.67 5.62 2.03
CA PHE A 175 13.03 4.94 0.91
C PHE A 175 13.64 3.55 0.70
N PHE A 176 14.96 3.45 0.74
CA PHE A 176 15.65 2.18 0.61
C PHE A 176 15.23 1.19 1.70
N TYR A 177 15.24 1.61 2.96
CA TYR A 177 14.84 0.75 4.07
C TYR A 177 13.36 0.36 4.02
N ILE A 178 12.46 1.32 3.75
CA ILE A 178 11.02 1.04 3.63
C ILE A 178 10.78 0.04 2.49
N ILE A 179 11.47 0.19 1.35
CA ILE A 179 11.42 -0.74 0.22
C ILE A 179 11.77 -2.17 0.66
N LEU A 180 12.85 -2.33 1.44
CA LEU A 180 13.26 -3.63 1.99
C LEU A 180 12.21 -4.18 2.97
N VAL A 181 11.63 -3.36 3.84
CA VAL A 181 10.66 -3.85 4.83
C VAL A 181 9.36 -4.32 4.16
N PHE A 182 8.89 -3.65 3.09
CA PHE A 182 7.56 -3.94 2.57
C PHE A 182 7.43 -4.15 1.05
N PRO A 183 7.66 -3.16 0.17
CA PRO A 183 7.53 -3.34 -1.29
C PRO A 183 8.28 -4.54 -1.87
N LEU A 184 9.50 -4.83 -1.42
CA LEU A 184 10.32 -5.90 -2.01
C LEU A 184 9.74 -7.29 -1.76
N VAL A 185 9.34 -7.61 -0.53
CA VAL A 185 8.71 -8.91 -0.24
C VAL A 185 7.37 -9.05 -0.97
N ASN A 186 6.64 -7.94 -1.16
CA ASN A 186 5.40 -7.96 -1.94
C ASN A 186 5.65 -8.22 -3.43
N LEU A 187 6.74 -7.70 -4.00
CA LEU A 187 7.17 -8.01 -5.36
C LEU A 187 7.52 -9.50 -5.51
N ILE A 188 8.30 -10.06 -4.59
CA ILE A 188 8.69 -11.49 -4.61
C ILE A 188 7.44 -12.38 -4.60
N GLU A 189 6.47 -12.05 -3.76
CA GLU A 189 5.20 -12.76 -3.72
C GLU A 189 4.40 -12.60 -5.01
N ARG A 190 4.25 -11.37 -5.52
CA ARG A 190 3.51 -11.11 -6.74
C ARG A 190 4.13 -11.85 -7.93
N ALA A 191 5.46 -11.87 -8.02
CA ALA A 191 6.22 -12.58 -9.04
C ALA A 191 6.05 -14.12 -8.96
N SER A 192 5.59 -14.67 -7.84
CA SER A 192 5.28 -16.11 -7.70
C SER A 192 3.94 -16.53 -8.32
N GLU A 193 3.13 -15.58 -8.80
CA GLU A 193 1.87 -15.90 -9.47
C GLU A 193 2.11 -16.57 -10.83
N LYS A 194 1.30 -17.61 -11.13
CA LYS A 194 1.43 -18.41 -12.35
C LYS A 194 1.46 -17.57 -13.63
N ARG A 195 0.73 -16.46 -13.68
CA ARG A 195 0.63 -15.56 -14.84
C ARG A 195 1.95 -14.91 -15.26
N PHE A 196 2.96 -14.89 -14.38
CA PHE A 196 4.28 -14.32 -14.70
C PHE A 196 5.30 -15.35 -15.18
N ASN A 197 4.96 -16.64 -15.16
CA ASN A 197 5.78 -17.74 -15.69
C ASN A 197 7.23 -17.81 -15.13
N ILE A 198 7.44 -17.37 -13.88
CA ILE A 198 8.74 -17.48 -13.19
C ILE A 198 8.81 -18.81 -12.44
N ASN A 199 9.23 -19.86 -13.13
CA ASN A 199 9.17 -21.26 -12.65
C ASN A 199 9.75 -21.47 -11.24
N PHE A 200 10.88 -20.83 -10.93
CA PHE A 200 11.52 -20.93 -9.62
C PHE A 200 10.61 -20.43 -8.47
N LEU A 201 9.94 -19.29 -8.67
CA LEU A 201 9.05 -18.70 -7.66
C LEU A 201 7.70 -19.41 -7.60
N ILE A 202 7.17 -19.84 -8.75
CA ILE A 202 5.90 -20.60 -8.82
C ILE A 202 5.99 -21.89 -8.00
N LYS A 203 7.09 -22.64 -8.11
CA LYS A 203 7.33 -23.86 -7.31
C LYS A 203 7.32 -23.61 -5.80
N ARG A 204 7.67 -22.38 -5.38
CA ARG A 204 7.73 -21.98 -3.97
C ARG A 204 6.47 -21.29 -3.47
N ARG A 205 5.44 -21.11 -4.30
CA ARG A 205 4.18 -20.42 -3.95
C ARG A 205 3.47 -21.03 -2.75
N ASN A 206 3.43 -22.36 -2.64
CA ASN A 206 2.79 -23.04 -1.50
C ASN A 206 3.54 -22.78 -0.17
N LYS A 207 4.80 -22.32 -0.25
CA LYS A 207 5.64 -21.96 0.88
C LYS A 207 5.76 -20.44 1.07
N ILE A 208 4.90 -19.63 0.42
CA ILE A 208 5.02 -18.16 0.46
C ILE A 208 4.98 -17.60 1.88
N ARG A 209 4.21 -18.23 2.77
CA ARG A 209 4.18 -17.86 4.19
C ARG A 209 5.56 -18.02 4.82
N ASN A 210 6.16 -19.19 4.67
CA ASN A 210 7.48 -19.50 5.24
C ASN A 210 8.54 -18.61 4.60
N LEU A 211 8.41 -18.30 3.31
CA LEU A 211 9.27 -17.34 2.63
C LEU A 211 9.20 -15.96 3.28
N ARG A 212 8.01 -15.44 3.61
CA ARG A 212 7.88 -14.15 4.29
C ARG A 212 8.47 -14.16 5.70
N ILE A 213 8.24 -15.22 6.48
CA ILE A 213 8.83 -15.34 7.83
C ILE A 213 10.36 -15.33 7.72
N PHE A 214 10.90 -16.17 6.83
CA PHE A 214 12.34 -16.24 6.58
C PHE A 214 12.91 -14.90 6.10
N TYR A 215 12.21 -14.22 5.19
CA TYR A 215 12.59 -12.90 4.70
C TYR A 215 12.73 -11.88 5.84
N TYR A 216 11.70 -11.76 6.69
CA TYR A 216 11.74 -10.80 7.80
C TYR A 216 12.77 -11.18 8.86
N PHE A 217 13.00 -12.47 9.08
CA PHE A 217 14.06 -12.93 9.97
C PHE A 217 15.44 -12.53 9.44
N ILE A 218 15.71 -12.77 8.15
CA ILE A 218 16.98 -12.39 7.52
C ILE A 218 17.17 -10.87 7.51
N ILE A 219 16.16 -10.09 7.12
CA ILE A 219 16.23 -8.63 7.13
C ILE A 219 16.50 -8.09 8.54
N LEU A 220 15.83 -8.63 9.56
CA LEU A 220 16.07 -8.23 10.95
C LEU A 220 17.50 -8.56 11.40
N LEU A 221 18.00 -9.76 11.08
CA LEU A 221 19.38 -10.14 11.39
C LEU A 221 20.40 -9.23 10.69
N ILE A 222 20.19 -8.90 9.42
CA ILE A 222 21.05 -7.99 8.66
C ILE A 222 21.06 -6.61 9.33
N PHE A 223 19.90 -6.04 9.65
CA PHE A 223 19.83 -4.72 10.26
C PHE A 223 20.47 -4.68 11.66
N ILE A 224 20.24 -5.69 12.50
CA ILE A 224 20.91 -5.78 13.81
C ILE A 224 22.43 -5.91 13.64
N THR A 225 22.89 -6.73 12.70
CA THR A 225 24.33 -6.93 12.47
C THR A 225 24.98 -5.64 11.97
N LEU A 226 24.37 -4.96 11.01
CA LEU A 226 24.86 -3.68 10.50
C LEU A 226 24.88 -2.60 11.60
N ASP A 227 23.88 -2.58 12.48
CA ASP A 227 23.85 -1.67 13.62
C ASP A 227 25.00 -1.94 14.61
N ILE A 228 25.24 -3.21 14.96
CA ILE A 228 26.37 -3.64 15.81
C ILE A 228 27.73 -3.28 15.16
N LEU A 229 27.82 -3.32 13.83
CA LEU A 229 29.00 -2.92 13.06
C LEU A 229 29.13 -1.39 12.90
N ASN A 230 28.30 -0.59 13.59
CA ASN A 230 28.28 0.87 13.57
C ASN A 230 27.95 1.50 12.21
N TYR A 231 27.15 0.82 11.38
CA TYR A 231 26.57 1.42 10.17
C TYR A 231 25.32 2.29 10.45
N ASN A 232 25.00 2.55 11.73
CA ASN A 232 23.93 3.45 12.19
C ASN A 232 22.57 3.16 11.54
N ILE A 233 22.09 1.92 11.67
CA ILE A 233 20.78 1.57 11.10
C ILE A 233 19.69 2.27 11.92
N PRO A 234 18.75 2.99 11.29
CA PRO A 234 17.72 3.69 12.05
C PRO A 234 16.85 2.71 12.85
N SER A 235 16.72 2.96 14.16
CA SER A 235 16.02 2.06 15.09
C SER A 235 14.56 1.78 14.69
N TYR A 236 13.87 2.75 14.10
CA TYR A 236 12.50 2.56 13.59
C TYR A 236 12.40 1.51 12.49
N ILE A 237 13.45 1.31 11.67
CA ILE A 237 13.48 0.28 10.63
C ILE A 237 13.65 -1.12 11.25
N ILE A 238 14.47 -1.23 12.30
CA ILE A 238 14.62 -2.47 13.08
C ILE A 238 13.29 -2.83 13.73
N ILE A 239 12.64 -1.86 14.40
CA ILE A 239 11.33 -2.04 15.04
C ILE A 239 10.27 -2.47 14.01
N ALA A 240 10.21 -1.81 12.84
CA ALA A 240 9.26 -2.17 11.79
C ALA A 240 9.51 -3.58 11.24
N SER A 241 10.77 -3.98 11.07
CA SER A 241 11.14 -5.33 10.62
C SER A 241 10.75 -6.39 11.64
N PHE A 242 11.02 -6.14 12.91
CA PHE A 242 10.63 -7.01 14.02
C PHE A 242 9.11 -7.13 14.15
N TYR A 243 8.39 -6.01 14.08
CA TYR A 243 6.94 -5.98 14.08
C TYR A 243 6.36 -6.83 12.95
N MET A 244 6.91 -6.70 11.73
CA MET A 244 6.45 -7.50 10.59
C MET A 244 6.76 -8.99 10.78
N LEU A 245 7.94 -9.35 11.33
CA LEU A 245 8.27 -10.73 11.67
C LEU A 245 7.25 -11.32 12.67
N LEU A 246 7.01 -10.62 13.78
CA LEU A 246 6.05 -11.02 14.80
C LEU A 246 4.65 -11.23 14.20
N TYR A 247 4.18 -10.28 13.40
CA TYR A 247 2.89 -10.41 12.73
C TYR A 247 2.82 -11.66 11.84
N ARG A 248 3.87 -11.97 11.07
CA ARG A 248 3.89 -13.16 10.21
C ARG A 248 3.92 -14.47 11.00
N ILE A 249 4.55 -14.50 12.17
CA ILE A 249 4.57 -15.68 13.06
C ILE A 249 3.21 -15.86 13.76
N LEU A 250 2.61 -14.78 14.26
CA LEU A 250 1.40 -14.83 15.09
C LEU A 250 0.10 -14.90 14.29
N SER A 251 0.06 -14.32 13.09
CA SER A 251 -1.17 -14.26 12.28
C SER A 251 -1.87 -15.61 12.04
N PRO A 252 -1.18 -16.75 11.81
CA PRO A 252 -1.85 -18.04 11.65
C PRO A 252 -2.54 -18.52 12.93
N ILE A 253 -2.00 -18.21 14.11
CA ILE A 253 -2.55 -18.61 15.41
C ILE A 253 -3.86 -17.86 15.67
N ILE A 254 -3.89 -16.57 15.34
CA ILE A 254 -5.08 -15.72 15.49
C ILE A 254 -6.18 -16.15 14.50
N ILE A 255 -5.81 -16.45 13.25
CA ILE A 255 -6.77 -16.77 12.19
C ILE A 255 -7.38 -18.17 12.36
N ASN A 256 -6.59 -19.16 12.81
CA ASN A 256 -7.09 -20.53 13.02
C ASN A 256 -8.01 -20.67 14.24
N LYS A 257 -7.97 -19.74 15.20
CA LYS A 257 -8.92 -19.70 16.33
C LYS A 257 -10.28 -19.08 16.00
N THR A 258 -10.42 -18.48 14.81
CA THR A 258 -11.64 -17.77 14.36
C THR A 258 -12.47 -18.55 13.34
N LYS A 259 -12.10 -19.81 13.08
CA LYS A 259 -12.90 -20.78 12.35
C LYS A 259 -13.42 -21.83 13.31
#